data_AF-A0A031GBA2-F1
#
_entry.id   AF-A0A031GBA2-F1
#
_cell.length_a   1.000
_cell.length_b   1.000
_cell.length_c   1.000
_cell.angle_alpha   90.00
_cell.angle_beta   90.00
_cell.angle_gamma   90.00
#
_symmetry.space_group_name_H-M   'P 1'
#
loop_
_entity.id
_entity.type
_entity.pdbx_description
1 polymer ?
#
loop_
_entity_poly.entity_id
_entity_poly.type
_entity_poly.pdbx_seq_one_letter_code
_entity_poly.pdbx_strand_id
1 'polypeptide(L)'
;MPKLVPFIYVQLKLRHRAYNTAAAHLRAIQAFYTYAKSRDLDIDEAILAGHFEAILALLDGYAIWLQSGRQADNLVARIGTAKTTSFPLIDPRTRDQYLRLLKQYLSWCVTRYIPRARQNSTILANIEVVFADVADVIERRFESHIINARPDHTRYRSLTDTQLQIIRTLIHPGAAENPFPERLQLRNWLMIELLLETGIRRGELLKLYTTDINQGSQHTYVSTNDREHDPGEPRSPACLGSLEPT
;
A
#
# COMPACT_ATOMS: atom_id res chain seq x y z
N MET A 1 -0.71 -11.91 19.64
CA MET A 1 -1.91 -12.50 18.98
C MET A 1 -2.41 -11.52 17.92
N PRO A 2 -2.74 -11.98 16.69
CA PRO A 2 -3.34 -11.10 15.69
C PRO A 2 -4.72 -10.60 16.16
N LYS A 3 -5.07 -9.35 15.86
CA LYS A 3 -6.42 -8.81 16.07
C LYS A 3 -7.41 -9.57 15.18
N LEU A 4 -8.57 -9.91 15.72
CA LEU A 4 -9.49 -10.89 15.14
C LEU A 4 -10.10 -10.38 13.84
N VAL A 5 -10.66 -9.17 13.84
CA VAL A 5 -11.37 -8.64 12.68
C VAL A 5 -10.42 -8.35 11.50
N PRO A 6 -9.24 -7.74 11.70
CA PRO A 6 -8.24 -7.58 10.65
C PRO A 6 -7.76 -8.92 10.07
N PHE A 7 -7.59 -9.95 10.91
CA PHE A 7 -7.20 -11.28 10.44
C PHE A 7 -8.26 -11.86 9.49
N ILE A 8 -9.53 -11.81 9.88
CA ILE A 8 -10.64 -12.29 9.04
C ILE A 8 -10.72 -11.50 7.73
N TYR A 9 -10.51 -10.18 7.78
CA TYR A 9 -10.48 -9.34 6.58
C TYR A 9 -9.40 -9.79 5.59
N VAL A 10 -8.18 -10.06 6.06
CA VAL A 10 -7.10 -10.55 5.20
C VAL A 10 -7.48 -11.88 4.56
N GLN A 11 -7.97 -12.83 5.35
CA GLN A 11 -8.32 -14.17 4.86
C GLN A 11 -9.46 -14.14 3.83
N LEU A 12 -10.45 -13.25 4.01
CA LEU A 12 -11.64 -13.23 3.16
C LEU A 12 -11.56 -12.24 1.99
N LYS A 13 -10.77 -11.17 2.10
CA LYS A 13 -10.69 -10.11 1.07
C LYS A 13 -9.34 -10.00 0.38
N LEU A 14 -8.26 -10.45 1.01
CA LEU A 14 -6.89 -10.21 0.53
C LEU A 14 -6.11 -11.48 0.19
N ARG A 15 -6.68 -12.68 0.39
CA ARG A 15 -6.00 -13.98 0.15
C ARG A 15 -5.38 -14.12 -1.25
N HIS A 16 -6.07 -13.62 -2.27
CA HIS A 16 -5.62 -13.71 -3.67
C HIS A 16 -5.05 -12.39 -4.19
N ARG A 17 -4.66 -11.47 -3.29
CA ARG A 17 -4.00 -10.22 -3.66
C ARG A 17 -2.50 -10.36 -3.50
N ALA A 18 -1.76 -9.63 -4.33
CA ALA A 18 -0.31 -9.53 -4.19
C ALA A 18 0.09 -9.16 -2.75
N TYR A 19 1.17 -9.76 -2.26
CA TYR A 19 1.65 -9.57 -0.89
C TYR A 19 1.77 -8.09 -0.50
N ASN A 20 2.36 -7.27 -1.37
CA ASN A 20 2.55 -5.84 -1.12
C ASN A 20 1.22 -5.09 -0.94
N THR A 21 0.17 -5.49 -1.68
CA THR A 21 -1.17 -4.94 -1.53
C THR A 21 -1.76 -5.32 -0.18
N ALA A 22 -1.69 -6.61 0.19
CA ALA A 22 -2.18 -7.06 1.50
C ALA A 22 -1.43 -6.38 2.66
N ALA A 23 -0.11 -6.25 2.54
CA ALA A 23 0.72 -5.55 3.51
C ALA A 23 0.38 -4.05 3.60
N ALA A 24 0.02 -3.38 2.49
CA ALA A 24 -0.41 -1.99 2.51
C ALA A 24 -1.73 -1.82 3.30
N HIS A 25 -2.72 -2.69 3.08
CA HIS A 25 -3.95 -2.71 3.88
C HIS A 25 -3.64 -2.91 5.37
N LEU A 26 -2.81 -3.90 5.71
CA LEU A 26 -2.45 -4.19 7.09
C LEU A 26 -1.73 -3.03 7.77
N ARG A 27 -0.81 -2.34 7.09
CA ARG A 27 -0.14 -1.15 7.65
C ARG A 27 -1.13 -0.01 7.92
N ALA A 28 -2.10 0.20 7.04
CA ALA A 28 -3.14 1.21 7.23
C ALA A 28 -4.06 0.89 8.42
N ILE A 29 -4.51 -0.37 8.52
CA ILE A 29 -5.34 -0.86 9.62
C ILE A 29 -4.55 -0.81 10.94
N GLN A 30 -3.31 -1.29 10.96
CA GLN A 30 -2.45 -1.28 12.14
C GLN A 30 -2.21 0.14 12.67
N ALA A 31 -1.98 1.11 11.79
CA ALA A 31 -1.81 2.50 12.18
C ALA A 31 -3.06 3.04 12.90
N PHE A 32 -4.25 2.75 12.38
CA PHE A 32 -5.50 3.15 13.01
C PHE A 32 -5.73 2.45 14.35
N TYR A 33 -5.47 1.14 14.45
CA TYR A 33 -5.58 0.40 15.71
C TYR A 33 -4.60 0.91 16.77
N THR A 34 -3.40 1.31 16.35
CA THR A 34 -2.40 1.91 17.24
C THR A 34 -2.91 3.24 17.80
N TYR A 35 -3.48 4.08 16.93
CA TYR A 35 -4.08 5.35 17.33
C TYR A 35 -5.29 5.14 18.25
N ALA A 36 -6.21 4.24 17.91
CA ALA A 36 -7.38 3.94 18.74
C ALA A 36 -7.01 3.41 20.13
N LYS A 37 -5.96 2.58 20.21
CA LYS A 37 -5.43 2.11 21.50
C LYS A 37 -4.93 3.26 22.37
N SER A 38 -4.36 4.31 21.79
CA SER A 38 -3.96 5.52 22.56
C SER A 38 -5.14 6.35 23.07
N ARG A 39 -6.35 6.04 22.61
CA ARG A 39 -7.62 6.66 23.03
C ARG A 39 -8.54 5.66 23.75
N ASP A 40 -7.97 4.56 24.24
CA ASP A 40 -8.65 3.51 25.01
C ASP A 40 -9.90 2.90 24.34
N LEU A 41 -9.92 2.84 22.99
CA LEU A 41 -10.99 2.19 22.24
C LEU A 41 -10.52 0.83 21.67
N ASP A 42 -11.19 -0.27 22.05
CA ASP A 42 -11.00 -1.55 21.37
C ASP A 42 -11.87 -1.62 20.10
N ILE A 43 -11.20 -1.50 18.96
CA ILE A 43 -11.84 -1.51 17.64
C ILE A 43 -12.49 -2.86 17.32
N ASP A 44 -11.91 -3.99 17.73
CA ASP A 44 -12.51 -5.30 17.44
C ASP A 44 -13.85 -5.42 18.16
N GLU A 45 -13.90 -5.03 19.44
CA GLU A 45 -15.11 -5.05 20.25
C GLU A 45 -16.19 -4.10 19.69
N ALA A 46 -15.81 -2.87 19.37
CA ALA A 46 -16.73 -1.90 18.77
C ALA A 46 -17.32 -2.38 17.43
N ILE A 47 -16.51 -2.99 16.56
CA ILE A 47 -16.99 -3.54 15.28
C ILE A 47 -17.96 -4.70 15.52
N LEU A 48 -17.64 -5.63 16.42
CA LEU A 48 -18.47 -6.80 16.70
C LEU A 48 -19.82 -6.40 17.34
N ALA A 49 -19.82 -5.35 18.17
CA ALA A 49 -21.04 -4.76 18.74
C ALA A 49 -21.82 -3.89 17.73
N GLY A 50 -21.21 -3.52 16.60
CA GLY A 50 -21.82 -2.64 15.60
C GLY A 50 -21.78 -1.14 15.96
N HIS A 51 -20.95 -0.74 16.91
CA HIS A 51 -20.78 0.64 17.39
C HIS A 51 -19.79 1.42 16.52
N PHE A 52 -20.15 1.66 15.25
CA PHE A 52 -19.29 2.37 14.29
C PHE A 52 -19.17 3.86 14.58
N GLU A 53 -20.13 4.45 15.29
CA GLU A 53 -20.10 5.85 15.74
C GLU A 53 -18.87 6.15 16.61
N ALA A 54 -18.51 5.26 17.54
CA ALA A 54 -17.33 5.41 18.38
C ALA A 54 -16.02 5.36 17.57
N ILE A 55 -15.99 4.50 16.54
CA ILE A 55 -14.86 4.37 15.62
C ILE A 55 -14.70 5.64 14.78
N LEU A 56 -15.82 6.15 14.25
CA LEU A 56 -15.84 7.33 13.40
C LEU A 56 -15.53 8.63 14.15
N ALA A 57 -15.82 8.69 15.45
CA ALA A 57 -15.43 9.81 16.31
C ALA A 57 -13.89 10.01 16.38
N LEU A 58 -13.11 8.97 16.11
CA LEU A 58 -11.65 9.05 16.10
C LEU A 58 -11.06 9.56 14.79
N LEU A 59 -11.85 9.63 13.71
CA LEU A 59 -11.33 9.86 12.35
C LEU A 59 -10.66 11.24 12.20
N ASP A 60 -11.27 12.28 12.77
CA ASP A 60 -10.76 13.66 12.68
C ASP A 60 -9.35 13.77 13.30
N GLY A 61 -9.19 13.25 14.53
CA GLY A 61 -7.89 13.22 15.20
C GLY A 61 -6.89 12.27 14.54
N TYR A 62 -7.35 11.13 14.01
CA TYR A 62 -6.49 10.18 13.29
C TYR A 62 -5.88 10.79 12.02
N ALA A 63 -6.67 11.56 11.24
CA ALA A 63 -6.17 12.22 10.04
C ALA A 63 -5.05 13.22 10.36
N ILE A 64 -5.19 13.98 11.45
CA ILE A 64 -4.17 14.91 11.97
C ILE A 64 -2.95 14.13 12.46
N TRP A 65 -3.18 13.05 13.21
CA TRP A 65 -2.13 12.17 13.72
C TRP A 65 -1.28 11.54 12.62
N LEU A 66 -1.89 11.08 11.53
CA LEU A 66 -1.15 10.60 10.37
C LEU A 66 -0.31 11.72 9.75
N GLN A 67 -0.88 12.91 9.59
CA GLN A 67 -0.17 14.02 8.97
C GLN A 67 1.05 14.48 9.79
N SER A 68 0.97 14.41 11.12
CA SER A 68 2.03 14.80 12.04
C SER A 68 3.14 13.74 12.21
N GLY A 69 3.25 12.76 11.31
CA GLY A 69 4.26 11.72 11.46
C GLY A 69 3.95 10.75 12.60
N ARG A 70 2.67 10.62 12.99
CA ARG A 70 2.18 9.77 14.10
C ARG A 70 2.60 10.24 15.49
N GLN A 71 2.73 11.56 15.68
CA GLN A 71 3.25 12.14 16.91
C GLN A 71 2.25 13.05 17.64
N ALA A 72 1.34 13.71 16.92
CA ALA A 72 0.37 14.63 17.49
C ALA A 72 -0.98 14.54 16.78
N ASP A 73 -2.07 14.47 17.52
CA ASP A 73 -3.43 14.38 17.00
C ASP A 73 -4.23 15.69 17.17
N ASN A 74 -3.57 16.71 17.71
CA ASN A 74 -4.02 18.07 17.87
C ASN A 74 -2.97 19.06 17.36
N LEU A 75 -3.18 19.63 16.18
CA LEU A 75 -2.37 20.78 15.72
C LEU A 75 -2.93 22.05 16.38
N VAL A 76 -2.54 22.33 17.62
CA VAL A 76 -2.71 23.67 18.18
C VAL A 76 -1.70 24.56 17.46
N ALA A 77 -2.14 25.27 16.42
CA ALA A 77 -1.36 26.33 15.80
C ALA A 77 -1.14 27.42 16.84
N ARG A 78 -0.03 27.35 17.57
CA ARG A 78 0.38 28.42 18.47
C ARG A 78 0.90 29.55 17.57
N ILE A 79 0.09 30.59 17.38
CA ILE A 79 0.48 31.80 16.64
C ILE A 79 1.63 32.45 17.42
N GLY A 80 2.86 32.27 16.94
CA GLY A 80 4.07 32.82 17.55
C GLY A 80 5.33 32.12 17.06
N THR A 81 6.38 32.93 16.85
CA THR A 81 7.73 32.55 16.41
C THR A 81 8.48 31.72 17.46
N ALA A 82 8.05 30.49 17.70
CA ALA A 82 8.83 29.49 18.42
C ALA A 82 9.13 28.34 17.47
N LYS A 83 10.35 27.78 17.53
CA LYS A 83 10.81 26.64 16.72
C LYS A 83 9.76 25.54 16.75
N THR A 84 8.91 25.47 15.72
CA THR A 84 7.98 24.38 15.49
C THR A 84 8.82 23.11 15.49
N THR A 85 8.57 22.19 16.42
CA THR A 85 9.09 20.84 16.31
C THR A 85 8.63 20.31 14.97
N SER A 86 9.53 20.32 13.97
CA SER A 86 9.20 19.90 12.62
C SER A 86 9.11 18.39 12.65
N PHE A 87 7.93 17.88 13.00
CA PHE A 87 7.65 16.47 12.85
C PHE A 87 7.84 16.11 11.37
N PRO A 88 8.45 14.96 11.04
CA PRO A 88 8.55 14.52 9.66
C PRO A 88 7.13 14.33 9.11
N LEU A 89 6.66 15.31 8.31
CA LEU A 89 5.32 15.26 7.75
C LEU A 89 5.19 14.04 6.84
N ILE A 90 4.16 13.23 7.06
CA ILE A 90 3.81 12.19 6.10
C ILE A 90 3.32 12.87 4.84
N ASP A 91 3.81 12.40 3.70
CA ASP A 91 3.36 12.86 2.40
C ASP A 91 1.82 12.77 2.28
N PRO A 92 1.12 13.83 1.85
CA PRO A 92 -0.34 13.84 1.80
C PRO A 92 -0.96 12.68 1.02
N ARG A 93 -0.26 12.14 0.00
CA ARG A 93 -0.75 10.98 -0.77
C ARG A 93 -0.64 9.70 0.03
N THR A 94 0.45 9.55 0.78
CA THR A 94 0.61 8.42 1.70
C THR A 94 -0.47 8.47 2.76
N ARG A 95 -0.76 9.65 3.32
CA ARG A 95 -1.86 9.85 4.27
C ARG A 95 -3.22 9.50 3.65
N ASP A 96 -3.55 10.04 2.48
CA ASP A 96 -4.81 9.75 1.79
C ASP A 96 -4.94 8.26 1.43
N GLN A 97 -3.83 7.60 1.05
CA GLN A 97 -3.82 6.16 0.79
C GLN A 97 -4.16 5.36 2.06
N TYR A 98 -3.63 5.76 3.22
CA TYR A 98 -4.00 5.13 4.50
C TYR A 98 -5.49 5.29 4.79
N LEU A 99 -6.05 6.48 4.57
CA LEU A 99 -7.48 6.74 4.76
C LEU A 99 -8.34 5.91 3.80
N ARG A 100 -7.98 5.80 2.53
CA ARG A 100 -8.71 4.95 1.56
C ARG A 100 -8.70 3.47 1.91
N LEU A 101 -7.55 2.95 2.32
CA LEU A 101 -7.44 1.54 2.71
C LEU A 101 -8.21 1.25 4.00
N LEU A 102 -8.20 2.19 4.95
CA LEU A 102 -9.01 2.10 6.17
C LEU A 102 -10.52 2.17 5.86
N LYS A 103 -10.94 3.07 4.97
CA LYS A 103 -12.32 3.16 4.47
C LYS A 103 -12.79 1.81 3.93
N GLN A 104 -12.03 1.20 3.03
CA GLN A 104 -12.38 -0.11 2.45
C GLN A 104 -12.52 -1.21 3.51
N TYR A 105 -11.67 -1.19 4.53
CA TYR A 105 -11.75 -2.11 5.66
C TYR A 105 -13.02 -1.89 6.49
N LEU A 106 -13.33 -0.64 6.87
CA LEU A 106 -14.50 -0.32 7.68
C LEU A 106 -15.81 -0.53 6.93
N SER A 107 -15.89 -0.18 5.64
CA SER A 107 -17.04 -0.48 4.79
C SER A 107 -17.30 -1.99 4.74
N TRP A 108 -16.25 -2.82 4.62
CA TRP A 108 -16.41 -4.27 4.69
C TRP A 108 -16.91 -4.74 6.07
N CYS A 109 -16.40 -4.15 7.15
CA CYS A 109 -16.86 -4.47 8.50
C CYS A 109 -18.35 -4.15 8.66
N VAL A 110 -18.82 -3.01 8.15
CA VAL A 110 -20.23 -2.64 8.13
C VAL A 110 -21.08 -3.68 7.41
N THR A 111 -20.70 -4.04 6.18
CA THR A 111 -21.40 -5.09 5.41
C THR A 111 -21.46 -6.42 6.13
N ARG A 112 -20.42 -6.77 6.90
CA ARG A 112 -20.31 -8.07 7.54
C ARG A 112 -21.02 -8.15 8.90
N TYR A 113 -20.88 -7.13 9.74
CA TYR A 113 -21.22 -7.21 11.17
C TYR A 113 -22.51 -6.47 11.52
N ILE A 114 -22.91 -5.42 10.80
CA ILE A 114 -24.19 -4.73 11.09
C ILE A 114 -25.40 -5.64 10.91
N PRO A 115 -25.55 -6.39 9.80
CA PRO A 115 -26.69 -7.29 9.65
C PRO A 115 -26.71 -8.41 10.70
N ARG A 116 -25.53 -8.86 11.16
CA ARG A 116 -25.40 -9.99 12.11
C ARG A 116 -25.62 -9.58 13.56
N ALA A 117 -25.13 -8.41 13.98
CA ALA A 117 -25.37 -7.88 15.31
C ALA A 117 -26.88 -7.66 15.57
N ARG A 118 -27.65 -7.42 14.50
CA ARG A 118 -29.09 -7.08 14.57
C ARG A 118 -30.04 -8.21 14.15
N GLN A 119 -29.53 -9.36 13.72
CA GLN A 119 -30.34 -10.58 13.46
C GLN A 119 -31.05 -11.11 14.72
N ASN A 120 -30.63 -10.67 15.91
CA ASN A 120 -31.34 -10.91 17.17
C ASN A 120 -32.57 -10.00 17.36
N SER A 121 -32.92 -9.14 16.40
CA SER A 121 -34.07 -8.23 16.43
C SER A 121 -34.99 -8.45 15.23
N THR A 122 -36.29 -8.57 15.49
CA THR A 122 -37.33 -9.08 14.58
C THR A 122 -37.76 -8.13 13.46
N ILE A 123 -37.04 -7.02 13.20
CA ILE A 123 -37.49 -5.95 12.29
C ILE A 123 -36.50 -5.75 11.15
N LEU A 124 -36.65 -6.54 10.08
CA LEU A 124 -35.76 -6.53 8.91
C LEU A 124 -35.69 -5.16 8.20
N ALA A 125 -36.81 -4.45 8.07
CA ALA A 125 -36.85 -3.14 7.39
C ALA A 125 -36.03 -2.05 8.10
N ASN A 126 -36.00 -2.05 9.43
CA ASN A 126 -35.20 -1.10 10.21
C ASN A 126 -33.69 -1.39 10.09
N ILE A 127 -33.31 -2.66 9.87
CA ILE A 127 -31.91 -3.05 9.71
C ILE A 127 -31.36 -2.54 8.38
N GLU A 128 -32.14 -2.62 7.29
CA GLU A 128 -31.72 -2.15 5.96
C GLU A 128 -31.51 -0.64 5.92
N VAL A 129 -32.41 0.14 6.53
CA VAL A 129 -32.28 1.61 6.61
C VAL A 129 -31.05 2.00 7.42
N VAL A 130 -30.89 1.45 8.63
CA VAL A 130 -29.72 1.79 9.48
C VAL A 130 -28.42 1.30 8.84
N PHE A 131 -28.44 0.18 8.11
CA PHE A 131 -27.27 -0.29 7.37
C PHE A 131 -26.84 0.71 6.28
N ALA A 132 -27.80 1.17 5.46
CA ALA A 132 -27.54 2.16 4.43
C ALA A 132 -27.02 3.48 5.03
N ASP A 133 -27.62 3.94 6.13
CA ASP A 133 -27.20 5.16 6.82
C ASP A 133 -25.75 5.08 7.31
N VAL A 134 -25.34 3.98 7.95
CA VAL A 134 -23.96 3.85 8.46
C VAL A 134 -22.96 3.76 7.31
N ALA A 135 -23.29 3.05 6.22
CA ALA A 135 -22.42 2.98 5.05
C ALA A 135 -22.22 4.36 4.40
N ASP A 136 -23.30 5.14 4.24
CA ASP A 136 -23.26 6.51 3.71
C ASP A 136 -22.47 7.46 4.62
N VAL A 137 -22.60 7.32 5.94
CA VAL A 137 -21.83 8.12 6.90
C VAL A 137 -20.34 7.83 6.80
N ILE A 138 -19.93 6.56 6.68
CA ILE A 138 -18.53 6.19 6.45
C ILE A 138 -18.03 6.84 5.16
N GLU A 139 -18.77 6.70 4.06
CA GLU A 139 -18.39 7.25 2.77
C GLU A 139 -18.11 8.76 2.88
N ARG A 140 -19.08 9.52 3.40
CA ARG A 140 -18.98 10.98 3.55
C ARG A 140 -17.86 11.42 4.48
N ARG A 141 -17.70 10.77 5.64
CA ARG A 141 -16.67 11.12 6.63
C ARG A 141 -15.26 10.88 6.10
N PHE A 142 -15.03 9.85 5.29
CA PHE A 142 -13.72 9.65 4.70
C PHE A 142 -13.44 10.60 3.54
N GLU A 143 -14.41 10.86 2.65
CA GLU A 143 -14.22 11.79 1.55
C GLU A 143 -13.96 13.23 2.04
N SER A 144 -14.50 13.65 3.19
CA SER A 144 -14.19 14.96 3.78
C SER A 144 -12.73 15.10 4.25
N HIS A 145 -12.03 13.98 4.48
CA HIS A 145 -10.62 13.97 4.94
C HIS A 145 -9.61 13.73 3.83
N ILE A 146 -10.06 13.18 2.70
CA ILE A 146 -9.20 12.89 1.56
C ILE A 146 -9.03 14.17 0.74
N ILE A 147 -7.79 14.68 0.70
CA ILE A 147 -7.48 15.94 0.01
C ILE A 147 -7.30 15.73 -1.50
N ASN A 148 -7.08 14.50 -1.96
CA ASN A 148 -6.81 14.18 -3.36
C ASN A 148 -5.60 14.97 -3.90
N ALA A 149 -4.53 15.04 -3.10
CA ALA A 149 -3.35 15.85 -3.43
C ALA A 149 -2.77 15.48 -4.81
N ARG A 150 -2.73 16.48 -5.70
CA ARG A 150 -2.25 16.32 -7.08
C ARG A 150 -0.80 15.83 -7.13
N PRO A 151 -0.44 15.16 -8.23
CA PRO A 151 0.83 15.25 -8.91
C PRO A 151 1.84 16.27 -8.43
N ASP A 152 2.66 16.07 -7.40
CA ASP A 152 3.86 16.91 -7.36
C ASP A 152 4.84 16.35 -8.42
N HIS A 153 4.61 16.76 -9.67
CA HIS A 153 5.45 16.35 -10.80
C HIS A 153 6.89 16.86 -10.62
N THR A 154 7.13 17.85 -9.75
CA THR A 154 8.49 18.32 -9.45
C THR A 154 9.32 17.29 -8.66
N ARG A 155 8.67 16.31 -8.02
CA ARG A 155 9.34 15.17 -7.37
C ARG A 155 9.74 14.07 -8.33
N TYR A 156 9.18 14.02 -9.55
CA TYR A 156 9.68 13.13 -10.59
C TYR A 156 10.96 13.74 -11.17
N ARG A 157 12.09 13.38 -10.56
CA ARG A 157 13.41 13.73 -11.08
C ARG A 157 13.84 12.68 -12.09
N SER A 158 13.80 13.06 -13.37
CA SER A 158 14.49 12.32 -14.42
C SER A 158 15.98 12.63 -14.38
N LEU A 159 16.78 11.71 -14.89
CA LEU A 159 18.20 11.95 -15.13
C LEU A 159 18.35 12.93 -16.29
N THR A 160 19.30 13.86 -16.19
CA THR A 160 19.71 14.68 -17.33
C THR A 160 20.60 13.87 -18.28
N ASP A 161 20.75 14.32 -19.52
CA ASP A 161 21.64 13.65 -20.50
C ASP A 161 23.07 13.53 -20.00
N THR A 162 23.56 14.56 -19.29
CA THR A 162 24.88 14.52 -18.64
C THR A 162 24.97 13.43 -17.56
N GLN A 163 23.93 13.28 -16.74
CA GLN A 163 23.88 12.24 -15.71
C GLN A 163 23.80 10.84 -16.34
N LEU A 164 23.03 10.69 -17.42
CA LEU A 164 22.97 9.44 -18.19
C LEU A 164 24.34 9.08 -18.75
N GLN A 165 25.04 10.04 -19.36
CA GLN A 165 26.37 9.83 -19.90
C GLN A 165 27.37 9.39 -18.81
N ILE A 166 27.34 10.04 -17.63
CA ILE A 166 28.18 9.66 -16.49
C ILE A 166 27.88 8.22 -16.07
N ILE A 167 26.60 7.87 -15.91
CA ILE A 167 26.19 6.51 -15.52
C ILE A 167 26.72 5.51 -16.54
N ARG A 168 26.47 5.71 -17.83
CA ARG A 168 26.92 4.83 -18.93
C ARG A 168 28.42 4.60 -18.92
N THR A 169 29.21 5.66 -18.69
CA THR A 169 30.66 5.55 -18.57
C THR A 169 31.09 4.75 -17.35
N LEU A 170 30.47 4.96 -16.19
CA LEU A 170 30.81 4.26 -14.95
C LEU A 170 30.44 2.77 -14.98
N ILE A 171 29.28 2.42 -15.54
CA ILE A 171 28.78 1.04 -15.50
C ILE A 171 29.32 0.16 -16.63
N HIS A 172 30.08 0.72 -17.58
CA HIS A 172 30.65 -0.06 -18.68
C HIS A 172 31.51 -1.22 -18.11
N PRO A 173 31.31 -2.47 -18.55
CA PRO A 173 32.15 -3.58 -18.13
C PRO A 173 33.63 -3.29 -18.40
N GLY A 174 34.48 -3.52 -17.41
CA GLY A 174 35.92 -3.22 -17.45
C GLY A 174 36.31 -1.79 -17.09
N ALA A 175 35.35 -0.88 -16.84
CA ALA A 175 35.67 0.47 -16.39
C ALA A 175 36.36 0.45 -15.02
N ALA A 176 37.41 1.27 -14.86
CA ALA A 176 38.22 1.32 -13.64
C ALA A 176 37.42 1.72 -12.39
N GLU A 177 36.42 2.60 -12.55
CA GLU A 177 35.55 3.07 -11.47
C GLU A 177 34.19 2.35 -11.43
N ASN A 178 34.08 1.16 -12.05
CA ASN A 178 32.82 0.44 -12.05
C ASN A 178 32.45 0.01 -10.63
N PRO A 179 31.25 0.38 -10.12
CA PRO A 179 30.85 0.08 -8.74
C PRO A 179 30.53 -1.41 -8.53
N PHE A 180 30.43 -2.21 -9.61
CA PHE A 180 30.08 -3.61 -9.53
C PHE A 180 31.32 -4.51 -9.59
N PRO A 181 31.34 -5.61 -8.80
CA PRO A 181 32.34 -6.67 -8.96
C PRO A 181 32.36 -7.19 -10.39
N GLU A 182 33.55 -7.49 -10.93
CA GLU A 182 33.79 -7.89 -12.33
C GLU A 182 32.78 -8.93 -12.84
N ARG A 183 32.54 -10.00 -12.06
CA ARG A 183 31.57 -11.07 -12.39
C ARG A 183 30.12 -10.61 -12.59
N LEU A 184 29.75 -9.45 -12.05
CA LEU A 184 28.39 -8.89 -12.10
C LEU A 184 28.26 -7.72 -13.09
N GLN A 185 29.37 -7.21 -13.62
CA GLN A 185 29.38 -6.00 -14.44
C GLN A 185 28.53 -6.17 -15.70
N LEU A 186 28.74 -7.24 -16.48
CA LEU A 186 27.98 -7.49 -17.71
C LEU A 186 26.47 -7.59 -17.45
N ARG A 187 26.08 -8.33 -16.40
CA ARG A 187 24.67 -8.50 -16.02
C ARG A 187 24.05 -7.16 -15.62
N ASN A 188 24.70 -6.41 -14.73
CA ASN A 188 24.17 -5.15 -14.20
C ASN A 188 24.18 -4.05 -15.26
N TRP A 189 25.19 -4.01 -16.13
CA TRP A 189 25.23 -3.13 -17.29
C TRP A 189 24.01 -3.35 -18.18
N LEU A 190 23.76 -4.59 -18.60
CA LEU A 190 22.62 -4.93 -19.46
C LEU A 190 21.28 -4.59 -18.78
N MET A 191 21.15 -4.88 -17.47
CA MET A 191 19.94 -4.53 -16.71
C MET A 191 19.69 -3.01 -16.69
N ILE A 192 20.73 -2.20 -16.54
CA ILE A 192 20.59 -0.74 -16.49
C ILE A 192 20.30 -0.19 -17.89
N GLU A 193 20.99 -0.65 -18.94
CA GLU A 193 20.68 -0.24 -20.31
C GLU A 193 19.24 -0.58 -20.69
N LEU A 194 18.73 -1.77 -20.33
CA LEU A 194 17.32 -2.12 -20.55
C LEU A 194 16.37 -1.15 -19.84
N LEU A 195 16.67 -0.76 -18.59
CA LEU A 195 15.87 0.23 -17.86
C LEU A 195 15.89 1.61 -18.53
N LEU A 196 17.06 2.03 -19.03
CA LEU A 196 17.25 3.34 -19.67
C LEU A 196 16.59 3.41 -21.06
N GLU A 197 16.73 2.37 -21.87
CA GLU A 197 16.25 2.34 -23.26
C GLU A 197 14.74 2.05 -23.36
N THR A 198 14.20 1.21 -22.47
CA THR A 198 12.79 0.76 -22.59
C THR A 198 11.84 1.40 -21.57
N GLY A 199 12.38 1.94 -20.46
CA GLY A 199 11.55 2.41 -19.36
C GLY A 199 10.77 1.30 -18.63
N ILE A 200 11.13 0.03 -18.84
CA ILE A 200 10.50 -1.14 -18.19
C ILE A 200 10.54 -0.98 -16.66
N ARG A 201 9.47 -1.41 -15.95
CA ARG A 201 9.48 -1.34 -14.49
C ARG A 201 10.48 -2.33 -13.93
N ARG A 202 11.14 -1.98 -12.82
CA ARG A 202 12.08 -2.89 -12.11
C ARG A 202 11.49 -4.28 -11.86
N GLY A 203 10.21 -4.36 -11.48
CA GLY A 203 9.54 -5.64 -11.23
C GLY A 203 9.30 -6.48 -12.50
N GLU A 204 9.13 -5.83 -13.66
CA GLU A 204 8.97 -6.47 -14.97
C GLU A 204 10.33 -6.96 -15.49
N LEU A 205 11.39 -6.16 -15.35
CA LEU A 205 12.77 -6.54 -15.70
C LEU A 205 13.19 -7.85 -15.00
N LEU A 206 12.87 -7.99 -13.71
CA LEU A 206 13.20 -9.18 -12.92
C LEU A 206 12.40 -10.43 -13.31
N LYS A 207 11.35 -10.27 -14.14
CA LYS A 207 10.51 -11.36 -14.65
C LYS A 207 10.84 -11.74 -16.10
N LEU A 208 11.82 -11.08 -16.72
CA LEU A 208 12.22 -11.41 -18.09
C LEU A 208 12.86 -12.80 -18.19
N TYR A 209 12.57 -13.46 -19.30
CA TYR A 209 13.23 -14.66 -19.79
C TYR A 209 14.04 -14.32 -21.04
N THR A 210 15.03 -15.15 -21.39
CA THR A 210 15.80 -14.96 -22.63
C THR A 210 14.90 -15.03 -23.87
N THR A 211 13.81 -15.80 -23.80
CA THR A 211 12.77 -15.91 -24.84
C THR A 211 11.90 -14.66 -24.98
N ASP A 212 11.98 -13.70 -24.05
CA ASP A 212 11.22 -12.44 -24.15
C ASP A 212 11.92 -11.40 -25.03
N ILE A 213 13.18 -11.64 -25.41
CA ILE A 213 13.95 -10.80 -26.31
C ILE A 213 13.69 -11.28 -27.75
N ASN A 214 12.96 -10.48 -28.51
CA ASN A 214 12.51 -10.81 -29.85
C ASN A 214 13.26 -9.98 -30.88
N GLN A 215 13.73 -10.64 -31.95
CA GLN A 215 14.30 -9.95 -33.10
C GLN A 215 13.20 -9.65 -34.12
N GLY A 216 12.83 -8.38 -34.25
CA GLY A 216 12.00 -7.90 -35.35
C GLY A 216 12.84 -7.63 -36.61
N SER A 217 12.15 -7.34 -37.72
CA SER A 217 12.79 -7.05 -39.01
C SER A 217 13.64 -5.77 -39.00
N GLN A 218 13.30 -4.79 -38.15
CA GLN A 218 14.01 -3.51 -38.04
C GLN A 218 14.56 -3.23 -36.64
N HIS A 219 13.93 -3.79 -35.59
CA HIS A 219 14.29 -3.51 -34.20
C HIS A 219 14.18 -4.77 -33.35
N THR A 220 15.07 -4.89 -32.36
CA THR A 220 14.92 -5.86 -31.27
C THR A 220 13.97 -5.25 -30.24
N TYR A 221 13.01 -6.04 -29.75
CA TYR A 221 12.05 -5.61 -28.74
C TYR A 221 11.92 -6.63 -27.62
N VAL A 222 11.45 -6.17 -26.46
CA VAL A 222 11.26 -6.99 -25.27
C VAL A 222 9.77 -7.10 -24.96
N SER A 223 9.28 -8.32 -24.79
CA SER A 223 7.88 -8.60 -24.45
C SER A 223 7.73 -8.85 -22.96
N THR A 224 6.80 -8.16 -22.31
CA THR A 224 6.45 -8.42 -20.91
C THR A 224 5.18 -9.27 -20.86
N ASN A 225 5.30 -10.49 -20.34
CA ASN A 225 4.20 -11.44 -20.23
C ASN A 225 3.84 -11.65 -18.76
N ASP A 226 2.55 -11.77 -18.46
CA ASP A 226 2.10 -12.17 -17.13
C ASP A 226 2.27 -13.69 -16.97
N ARG A 227 2.97 -14.09 -15.90
CA ARG A 227 3.37 -15.46 -15.60
C ARG A 227 3.11 -15.86 -14.16
N GLU A 228 2.21 -15.15 -13.46
CA GLU A 228 1.96 -15.35 -12.03
C GLU A 228 1.59 -16.80 -11.63
N HIS A 229 1.11 -17.61 -12.58
CA HIS A 229 0.75 -19.01 -12.38
C HIS A 229 1.57 -19.98 -13.24
N ASP A 230 2.74 -19.58 -13.75
CA ASP A 230 3.59 -20.46 -14.57
C ASP A 230 4.23 -21.57 -13.71
N PRO A 231 3.84 -22.85 -13.89
CA PRO A 231 4.39 -23.95 -13.12
C PRO A 231 5.89 -24.19 -13.39
N GLY A 232 6.42 -23.64 -14.49
CA GLY A 232 7.82 -23.70 -14.86
C GLY A 232 8.67 -22.56 -14.28
N GLU A 233 8.09 -21.61 -13.52
CA GLU A 233 8.82 -20.45 -13.00
C GLU A 233 9.83 -20.87 -11.90
N PRO A 234 11.15 -20.88 -12.19
CA PRO A 234 12.16 -21.35 -11.24
C PRO A 234 12.40 -20.35 -10.10
N ARG A 235 11.83 -19.15 -10.23
CA ARG A 235 11.94 -18.03 -9.30
C ARG A 235 10.77 -17.98 -8.31
N SER A 236 9.82 -18.92 -8.40
CA SER A 236 8.77 -19.06 -7.40
C SER A 236 9.40 -19.16 -6.01
N PRO A 237 8.90 -18.42 -5.00
CA PRO A 237 9.30 -18.67 -3.63
C PRO A 237 8.91 -20.12 -3.36
N ALA A 238 9.90 -20.95 -3.01
CA ALA A 238 9.70 -22.35 -2.66
C ALA A 238 8.39 -22.48 -1.86
N CYS A 239 7.46 -23.27 -2.39
CA CYS A 239 6.21 -23.61 -1.72
C CYS A 239 6.51 -23.87 -0.25
N LEU A 240 5.78 -23.18 0.63
CA LEU A 240 5.65 -23.63 2.01
C LEU A 240 5.39 -25.13 1.98
N GLY A 241 6.30 -25.87 2.62
CA GLY A 241 6.37 -27.31 2.55
C GLY A 241 5.00 -27.96 2.65
N SER A 242 4.72 -28.82 1.68
CA SER A 242 3.86 -29.97 1.83
C SER A 242 4.20 -30.65 3.17
N LEU A 243 3.37 -30.40 4.18
CA LEU A 243 3.27 -31.28 5.34
C LEU A 243 2.62 -32.57 4.82
N GLU A 244 3.45 -33.54 4.46
CA GLU A 244 3.00 -34.93 4.39
C GLU A 244 2.74 -35.41 5.83
N PRO A 245 1.57 -36.01 6.11
CA PRO A 245 1.33 -36.66 7.39
C PRO A 245 2.01 -38.03 7.39
N THR A 246 2.98 -38.21 8.29
CA THR A 246 3.35 -39.53 8.84
C THR A 246 2.29 -40.00 9.82
#